data_AF-A0A3D1YI37-F1
#
_entry.id   AF-A0A3D1YI37-F1
#
_cell.length_a   1.000
_cell.length_b   1.000
_cell.length_c   1.000
_cell.angle_alpha   90.00
_cell.angle_beta   90.00
_cell.angle_gamma   90.00
#
_symmetry.space_group_name_H-M   'P 1'
#
loop_
_entity.id
_entity.type
_entity.pdbx_description
1 polymer ?
#
loop_
_entity_poly.entity_id
_entity_poly.type
_entity_poly.pdbx_seq_one_letter_code
_entity_poly.pdbx_strand_id
1 'polypeptide(L)'
;MPIISIPNSPKATGGDVRTIHLSGTNYVMHVFEDSGFFVAPSDITGCTVIAVGGGGSGGASTGDNDTGEGGGGAGGLLFRDNFTISAGTYECGIGRGGYHPMQKGAGTPANYGGVWGWSHSGENGNDTCLNKSTSGGNTLDVIARGGGGGGGSDMHGGAMQGGSGGGGGARNATASHLYGQGSNQPSFTSWTHRGSAGGNSRNGNHGGAGGGGAGADGSDETGSHNAGTGGDGGVGYDYSSFFGTLVGDRGWFAGGGGGGTYRTTDLPASGTAPTDYLGLGGTGGGGNGIYSEEHSQGNTFKHQKMDGMRGTGGGGGGSGEDACDRINLGINTRTGCKVGSGGSGVIIIRYAQ
;
A
#
# COMPACT_ATOMS: atom_id res chain seq x y z
N MET A 1 -31.08 -16.49 -44.99
CA MET A 1 -31.59 -15.60 -43.93
C MET A 1 -30.77 -14.33 -43.95
N PRO A 2 -31.36 -13.13 -44.01
CA PRO A 2 -30.60 -11.89 -44.02
C PRO A 2 -29.95 -11.70 -42.64
N ILE A 3 -28.64 -11.49 -42.61
CA ILE A 3 -27.92 -11.06 -41.42
C ILE A 3 -28.38 -9.63 -41.15
N ILE A 4 -29.29 -9.45 -40.20
CA ILE A 4 -29.61 -8.14 -39.65
C ILE A 4 -28.36 -7.71 -38.88
N SER A 5 -27.54 -6.90 -39.54
CA SER A 5 -26.47 -6.13 -38.91
C SER A 5 -27.12 -5.20 -37.89
N ILE A 6 -27.15 -5.61 -36.63
CA ILE A 6 -27.53 -4.72 -35.53
C ILE A 6 -26.50 -3.59 -35.53
N PRO A 7 -26.90 -2.32 -35.71
CA PRO A 7 -25.95 -1.21 -35.69
C PRO A 7 -25.17 -1.25 -34.38
N ASN A 8 -23.85 -1.13 -34.46
CA ASN A 8 -22.96 -1.06 -33.31
C ASN A 8 -23.47 0.02 -32.35
N SER A 9 -24.22 -0.39 -31.32
CA SER A 9 -24.60 0.52 -30.24
C SER A 9 -23.32 1.15 -29.71
N PRO A 10 -23.27 2.47 -29.53
CA PRO A 10 -22.06 3.11 -29.03
C PRO A 10 -21.67 2.44 -27.71
N LYS A 11 -20.45 1.90 -27.67
CA LYS A 11 -19.89 1.23 -26.49
C LYS A 11 -19.25 2.26 -25.58
N ALA A 12 -19.23 2.00 -24.28
CA ALA A 12 -18.46 2.83 -23.37
C ALA A 12 -16.97 2.78 -23.72
N THR A 13 -16.22 3.84 -23.41
CA THR A 13 -14.79 3.97 -23.71
C THR A 13 -14.01 4.48 -22.51
N GLY A 14 -12.69 4.29 -22.53
CA GLY A 14 -11.77 4.73 -21.48
C GLY A 14 -11.08 3.57 -20.77
N GLY A 15 -9.91 3.82 -20.20
CA GLY A 15 -9.10 2.81 -19.53
C GLY A 15 -8.60 1.72 -20.46
N ASP A 16 -7.98 0.69 -19.87
CA ASP A 16 -7.67 -0.57 -20.54
C ASP A 16 -8.93 -1.45 -20.58
N VAL A 17 -9.38 -1.81 -21.77
CA VAL A 17 -10.63 -2.55 -21.98
C VAL A 17 -10.34 -4.03 -22.06
N ARG A 18 -10.92 -4.80 -21.14
CA ARG A 18 -10.76 -6.26 -21.05
C ARG A 18 -12.11 -6.96 -21.14
N THR A 19 -12.10 -8.19 -21.64
CA THR A 19 -13.27 -9.08 -21.61
C THR A 19 -12.97 -10.28 -20.73
N ILE A 20 -13.91 -10.63 -19.85
CA ILE A 20 -13.81 -11.82 -19.01
C ILE A 20 -15.09 -12.65 -19.10
N HIS A 21 -14.95 -13.96 -18.93
CA HIS A 21 -16.06 -14.88 -18.84
C HIS A 21 -16.18 -15.37 -17.39
N LEU A 22 -17.26 -15.01 -16.70
CA LEU A 22 -17.53 -15.41 -15.33
C LEU A 22 -18.91 -16.03 -15.23
N SER A 23 -18.98 -17.25 -14.71
CA SER A 23 -20.23 -17.97 -14.45
C SER A 23 -21.19 -18.01 -15.65
N GLY A 24 -20.67 -18.18 -16.87
CA GLY A 24 -21.48 -18.28 -18.08
C GLY A 24 -21.79 -16.93 -18.77
N THR A 25 -21.40 -15.80 -18.19
CA THR A 25 -21.67 -14.47 -18.73
C THR A 25 -20.38 -13.79 -19.18
N ASN A 26 -20.41 -13.13 -20.34
CA ASN A 26 -19.33 -12.28 -20.82
C ASN A 26 -19.49 -10.87 -20.24
N TYR A 27 -18.42 -10.35 -19.67
CA TYR A 27 -18.37 -8.99 -19.14
C TYR A 27 -17.30 -8.17 -19.85
N VAL A 28 -17.57 -6.88 -20.02
CA VAL A 28 -16.58 -5.88 -20.39
C VAL A 28 -16.10 -5.19 -19.10
N MET A 29 -14.79 -5.00 -18.99
CA MET A 29 -14.15 -4.25 -17.92
C MET A 29 -13.36 -3.08 -18.48
N HIS A 30 -13.45 -1.94 -17.82
CA HIS A 30 -12.59 -0.79 -18.02
C HIS A 30 -11.70 -0.62 -16.79
N VAL A 31 -10.39 -0.80 -16.96
CA VAL A 31 -9.39 -0.75 -15.89
C VAL A 31 -8.58 0.53 -16.01
N PHE A 32 -8.51 1.30 -14.93
CA PHE A 32 -7.73 2.54 -14.85
C PHE A 32 -6.65 2.38 -13.79
N GLU A 33 -5.40 2.19 -14.23
CA GLU A 33 -4.19 2.25 -13.38
C GLU A 33 -3.44 3.58 -13.56
N ASP A 34 -3.91 4.41 -14.48
CA ASP A 34 -3.50 5.79 -14.74
C ASP A 34 -4.76 6.65 -14.86
N SER A 35 -4.66 7.94 -14.50
CA SER A 35 -5.80 8.85 -14.56
C SER A 35 -6.33 9.02 -15.99
N GLY A 36 -7.65 9.15 -16.13
CA GLY A 36 -8.29 9.31 -17.43
C GLY A 36 -9.78 9.56 -17.33
N PHE A 37 -10.49 9.29 -18.43
CA PHE A 37 -11.95 9.46 -18.50
C PHE A 37 -12.63 8.15 -18.88
N PHE A 38 -13.72 7.84 -18.19
CA PHE A 38 -14.70 6.85 -18.62
C PHE A 38 -15.89 7.56 -19.28
N VAL A 39 -16.26 7.15 -20.50
CA VAL A 39 -17.35 7.75 -21.26
C VAL A 39 -18.45 6.72 -21.45
N ALA A 40 -19.62 6.96 -20.85
CA ALA A 40 -20.83 6.15 -21.01
C ALA A 40 -21.78 6.85 -22.01
N PRO A 41 -21.93 6.33 -23.24
CA PRO A 41 -22.79 6.96 -24.25
C PRO A 41 -24.29 6.84 -23.96
N SER A 42 -24.67 5.88 -23.12
CA SER A 42 -26.01 5.67 -22.58
C SER A 42 -25.92 5.20 -21.13
N ASP A 43 -27.05 5.13 -20.43
CA ASP A 43 -27.10 4.50 -19.11
C ASP A 43 -26.66 3.03 -19.21
N ILE A 44 -25.83 2.59 -18.26
CA ILE A 44 -25.35 1.22 -18.14
C ILE A 44 -25.83 0.68 -16.78
N THR A 45 -26.72 -0.31 -16.80
CA THR A 45 -27.29 -0.92 -15.60
C THR A 45 -26.49 -2.17 -15.20
N GLY A 46 -26.57 -2.55 -13.91
CA GLY A 46 -25.90 -3.76 -13.43
C GLY A 46 -24.37 -3.67 -13.41
N CYS A 47 -23.81 -2.46 -13.32
CA CYS A 47 -22.37 -2.27 -13.24
C CYS A 47 -21.83 -2.71 -11.87
N THR A 48 -20.62 -3.26 -11.86
CA THR A 48 -19.82 -3.45 -10.66
C THR A 48 -18.62 -2.52 -10.72
N VAL A 49 -18.39 -1.75 -9.66
CA VAL A 49 -17.32 -0.75 -9.58
C VAL A 49 -16.49 -0.99 -8.33
N ILE A 50 -15.18 -0.96 -8.49
CA ILE A 50 -14.22 -0.87 -7.39
C ILE A 50 -13.32 0.35 -7.62
N ALA A 51 -13.01 1.06 -6.54
CA ALA A 51 -12.01 2.12 -6.50
C ALA A 51 -11.09 1.90 -5.30
N VAL A 52 -9.78 1.95 -5.51
CA VAL A 52 -8.77 1.77 -4.46
C VAL A 52 -7.81 2.95 -4.50
N GLY A 53 -7.54 3.58 -3.34
CA GLY A 53 -6.53 4.63 -3.20
C GLY A 53 -5.11 4.09 -3.43
N GLY A 54 -4.13 4.97 -3.62
CA GLY A 54 -2.72 4.53 -3.59
C GLY A 54 -2.31 4.12 -2.17
N GLY A 55 -1.49 3.10 -2.00
CA GLY A 55 -0.98 2.71 -0.67
C GLY A 55 0.04 3.71 -0.13
N GLY A 56 0.26 3.74 1.18
CA GLY A 56 1.34 4.52 1.82
C GLY A 56 2.69 3.82 1.68
N SER A 57 3.79 4.57 1.80
CA SER A 57 5.13 3.97 1.88
C SER A 57 5.41 3.43 3.28
N GLY A 58 6.40 2.54 3.40
CA GLY A 58 6.95 2.20 4.70
C GLY A 58 7.63 3.40 5.38
N GLY A 59 7.89 3.27 6.68
CA GLY A 59 8.74 4.19 7.43
C GLY A 59 10.22 3.92 7.18
N ALA A 60 11.04 4.93 7.42
CA ALA A 60 12.47 4.89 7.18
C ALA A 60 13.24 5.51 8.34
N SER A 61 14.44 4.98 8.61
CA SER A 61 15.35 5.53 9.60
C SER A 61 16.80 5.50 9.14
N THR A 62 17.54 6.59 9.34
CA THR A 62 18.99 6.61 9.07
C THR A 62 19.78 6.56 10.35
N GLY A 63 20.89 5.83 10.32
CA GLY A 63 21.83 5.78 11.43
C GLY A 63 21.96 4.36 11.94
N ASP A 64 22.75 4.23 12.99
CA ASP A 64 22.91 3.04 13.80
C ASP A 64 21.87 3.16 14.93
N ASN A 65 20.69 2.61 14.67
CA ASN A 65 19.42 2.89 15.32
C ASN A 65 18.76 1.62 15.92
N ASP A 66 19.42 0.48 15.87
CA ASP A 66 19.03 -0.85 16.35
C ASP A 66 17.54 -1.23 16.17
N THR A 67 16.91 -0.99 15.01
CA THR A 67 15.43 -1.07 14.85
C THR A 67 14.84 -1.42 13.49
N GLY A 68 13.57 -1.85 13.52
CA GLY A 68 12.67 -1.91 12.38
C GLY A 68 11.68 -0.74 12.32
N GLU A 69 11.34 -0.35 11.11
CA GLU A 69 10.36 0.71 10.81
C GLU A 69 9.00 0.14 10.39
N GLY A 70 7.95 0.93 10.57
CA GLY A 70 6.59 0.50 10.30
C GLY A 70 6.26 0.32 8.82
N GLY A 71 5.38 -0.62 8.50
CA GLY A 71 4.84 -0.81 7.15
C GLY A 71 3.82 0.26 6.77
N GLY A 72 3.74 0.60 5.49
CA GLY A 72 2.71 1.49 4.95
C GLY A 72 1.33 0.82 4.93
N GLY A 73 0.30 1.60 5.24
CA GLY A 73 -1.09 1.17 5.10
C GLY A 73 -1.53 1.08 3.64
N ALA A 74 -2.47 0.18 3.36
CA ALA A 74 -3.11 0.10 2.06
C ALA A 74 -3.93 1.37 1.74
N GLY A 75 -4.20 1.60 0.46
CA GLY A 75 -5.23 2.52 0.03
C GLY A 75 -6.60 2.05 0.51
N GLY A 76 -7.48 3.00 0.82
CA GLY A 76 -8.86 2.70 1.16
C GLY A 76 -9.58 2.11 -0.04
N LEU A 77 -10.55 1.25 0.23
CA LEU A 77 -11.25 0.50 -0.81
C LEU A 77 -12.74 0.84 -0.79
N LEU A 78 -13.25 1.21 -1.96
CA LEU A 78 -14.67 1.42 -2.22
C LEU A 78 -15.17 0.40 -3.23
N PHE A 79 -16.32 -0.22 -2.93
CA PHE A 79 -16.94 -1.20 -3.80
C PHE A 79 -18.45 -0.97 -3.89
N ARG A 80 -18.99 -1.13 -5.10
CA ARG A 80 -20.43 -1.12 -5.34
C ARG A 80 -20.79 -2.10 -6.44
N ASP A 81 -21.76 -2.95 -6.16
CA ASP A 81 -22.35 -3.86 -7.13
C ASP A 81 -23.74 -3.38 -7.56
N ASN A 82 -24.20 -3.87 -8.71
CA ASN A 82 -25.50 -3.54 -9.30
C ASN A 82 -25.77 -2.01 -9.38
N PHE A 83 -24.75 -1.26 -9.80
CA PHE A 83 -24.81 0.19 -9.96
C PHE A 83 -25.28 0.58 -11.37
N THR A 84 -26.09 1.64 -11.46
CA THR A 84 -26.40 2.27 -12.75
C THR A 84 -25.47 3.45 -12.97
N ILE A 85 -24.61 3.35 -13.99
CA ILE A 85 -23.79 4.47 -14.46
C ILE A 85 -24.61 5.20 -15.50
N SER A 86 -25.05 6.41 -15.19
CA SER A 86 -25.83 7.23 -16.13
C SER A 86 -24.97 7.79 -17.26
N ALA A 87 -25.57 8.01 -18.43
CA ALA A 87 -24.89 8.54 -19.60
C ALA A 87 -24.08 9.82 -19.26
N GLY A 88 -22.83 9.90 -19.71
CA GLY A 88 -21.95 11.02 -19.43
C GLY A 88 -20.46 10.67 -19.42
N THR A 89 -19.65 11.65 -19.08
CA THR A 89 -18.20 11.50 -18.90
C THR A 89 -17.88 11.54 -17.41
N TYR A 90 -17.05 10.59 -16.98
CA TYR A 90 -16.59 10.42 -15.61
C TYR A 90 -15.07 10.61 -15.59
N GLU A 91 -14.59 11.45 -14.70
CA GLU A 91 -13.17 11.54 -14.37
C GLU A 91 -12.80 10.35 -13.47
N CYS A 92 -11.75 9.64 -13.86
CA CYS A 92 -11.16 8.55 -13.11
C CYS A 92 -9.76 9.00 -12.69
N GLY A 93 -9.65 9.65 -11.53
CA GLY A 93 -8.37 10.08 -10.96
C GLY A 93 -7.73 8.95 -10.18
N ILE A 94 -6.51 8.53 -10.54
CA ILE A 94 -5.81 7.43 -9.89
C ILE A 94 -4.75 7.96 -8.92
N GLY A 95 -4.86 7.56 -7.66
CA GLY A 95 -3.90 7.89 -6.62
C GLY A 95 -2.56 7.18 -6.83
N ARG A 96 -1.47 7.94 -6.86
CA ARG A 96 -0.12 7.36 -6.75
C ARG A 96 0.06 6.70 -5.38
N GLY A 97 0.92 5.70 -5.31
CA GLY A 97 1.43 5.23 -4.02
C GLY A 97 2.34 6.26 -3.34
N GLY A 98 2.44 6.18 -2.02
CA GLY A 98 3.36 6.96 -1.21
C GLY A 98 4.79 6.67 -1.63
N TYR A 99 5.59 7.73 -1.75
CA TYR A 99 7.00 7.65 -2.11
C TYR A 99 7.84 7.93 -0.87
N HIS A 100 9.04 7.36 -0.79
CA HIS A 100 10.01 7.82 0.19
C HIS A 100 11.32 8.21 -0.52
N PRO A 101 11.90 9.39 -0.25
CA PRO A 101 13.13 9.85 -0.91
C PRO A 101 14.30 8.85 -0.80
N MET A 102 14.29 8.02 0.24
CA MET A 102 15.36 7.07 0.54
C MET A 102 15.30 5.78 -0.30
N GLN A 103 14.24 5.57 -1.10
CA GLN A 103 14.17 4.44 -2.04
C GLN A 103 15.35 4.36 -3.02
N LYS A 104 15.97 5.50 -3.37
CA LYS A 104 17.00 5.56 -4.41
C LYS A 104 18.43 5.44 -3.87
N GLY A 105 18.64 5.23 -2.57
CA GLY A 105 19.98 5.22 -1.96
C GLY A 105 20.79 6.51 -2.20
N ALA A 106 20.14 7.59 -2.65
CA ALA A 106 20.77 8.80 -3.16
C ALA A 106 20.18 10.05 -2.50
N GLY A 107 19.94 9.99 -1.19
CA GLY A 107 19.76 11.18 -0.37
C GLY A 107 21.09 11.49 0.30
N THR A 108 21.76 12.59 -0.07
CA THR A 108 22.71 13.20 0.87
C THR A 108 21.89 13.60 2.10
N PRO A 109 22.23 13.14 3.30
CA PRO A 109 21.55 13.61 4.49
C PRO A 109 21.67 15.14 4.52
N ALA A 110 20.55 15.88 4.38
CA ALA A 110 20.51 17.29 4.77
C ALA A 110 21.14 17.40 6.14
N ASN A 111 22.26 18.11 6.16
CA ASN A 111 23.01 18.42 7.34
C ASN A 111 22.23 19.51 8.10
N TYR A 112 21.21 19.09 8.85
CA TYR A 112 20.52 19.95 9.80
C TYR A 112 21.41 20.12 11.04
N GLY A 113 22.40 21.01 10.93
CA GLY A 113 23.15 21.52 12.09
C GLY A 113 23.95 20.47 12.90
N GLY A 114 24.45 19.41 12.26
CA GLY A 114 25.24 18.38 12.94
C GLY A 114 24.43 17.25 13.60
N VAL A 115 23.10 17.25 13.45
CA VAL A 115 22.27 16.09 13.77
C VAL A 115 22.10 15.28 12.49
N TRP A 116 22.83 14.18 12.41
CA TRP A 116 22.79 13.24 11.30
C TRP A 116 21.51 12.40 11.41
N GLY A 117 20.46 12.70 10.64
CA GLY A 117 19.44 11.68 10.42
C GLY A 117 18.18 12.11 9.67
N TRP A 118 17.90 11.47 8.54
CA TRP A 118 16.59 11.43 7.87
C TRP A 118 15.89 10.18 8.34
N SER A 119 15.26 10.29 9.48
CA SER A 119 14.28 9.32 9.88
C SER A 119 12.95 10.04 9.72
N HIS A 120 12.07 9.47 8.91
CA HIS A 120 10.79 10.07 8.59
C HIS A 120 9.76 8.97 8.52
N SER A 121 8.56 9.32 8.94
CA SER A 121 7.40 8.55 8.54
C SER A 121 7.29 8.49 7.02
N GLY A 122 6.77 7.38 6.53
CA GLY A 122 6.46 7.21 5.12
C GLY A 122 5.52 8.29 4.61
N GLU A 123 5.56 8.58 3.32
CA GLU A 123 4.52 9.41 2.71
C GLU A 123 3.20 8.63 2.61
N ASN A 124 2.10 9.33 2.82
CA ASN A 124 0.79 8.82 2.44
C ASN A 124 0.70 8.60 0.93
N GLY A 125 -0.10 7.60 0.54
CA GLY A 125 -0.58 7.50 -0.84
C GLY A 125 -1.52 8.64 -1.18
N ASN A 126 -1.73 8.87 -2.48
CA ASN A 126 -2.74 9.82 -2.94
C ASN A 126 -4.10 9.14 -3.07
N ASP A 127 -5.14 9.97 -3.00
CA ASP A 127 -6.53 9.54 -3.18
C ASP A 127 -6.80 9.13 -4.64
N THR A 128 -7.67 8.12 -4.81
CA THR A 128 -8.29 7.74 -6.07
C THR A 128 -9.74 8.23 -6.07
N CYS A 129 -10.18 8.90 -7.13
CA CYS A 129 -11.53 9.45 -7.23
C CYS A 129 -12.25 9.03 -8.52
N LEU A 130 -13.56 8.79 -8.39
CA LEU A 130 -14.46 8.63 -9.52
C LEU A 130 -15.51 9.74 -9.44
N ASN A 131 -15.43 10.70 -10.36
CA ASN A 131 -16.27 11.89 -10.34
C ASN A 131 -17.06 12.05 -11.65
N LYS A 132 -18.36 12.36 -11.55
CA LYS A 132 -19.17 12.88 -12.66
C LYS A 132 -19.56 14.31 -12.39
N SER A 133 -18.88 15.24 -13.06
CA SER A 133 -19.29 16.64 -13.08
C SER A 133 -20.37 16.88 -14.13
N THR A 134 -21.42 17.58 -13.72
CA THR A 134 -22.46 18.14 -14.60
C THR A 134 -22.49 19.64 -14.44
N SER A 135 -23.19 20.37 -15.33
CA SER A 135 -23.37 21.82 -15.19
C SER A 135 -24.07 22.25 -13.89
N GLY A 136 -24.71 21.31 -13.18
CA GLY A 136 -25.34 21.53 -11.86
C GLY A 136 -24.51 21.05 -10.66
N GLY A 137 -23.26 20.63 -10.85
CA GLY A 137 -22.38 20.08 -9.81
C GLY A 137 -22.07 18.59 -9.99
N ASN A 138 -21.38 17.99 -9.01
CA ASN A 138 -21.01 16.57 -9.04
C ASN A 138 -22.22 15.69 -8.69
N THR A 139 -22.52 14.69 -9.52
CA THR A 139 -23.65 13.75 -9.33
C THR A 139 -23.21 12.38 -8.81
N LEU A 140 -21.93 12.06 -8.99
CA LEU A 140 -21.23 10.96 -8.37
C LEU A 140 -19.86 11.50 -7.99
N ASP A 141 -19.50 11.42 -6.71
CA ASP A 141 -18.20 11.88 -6.20
C ASP A 141 -17.80 10.93 -5.08
N VAL A 142 -16.96 9.95 -5.42
CA VAL A 142 -16.44 8.98 -4.45
C VAL A 142 -14.93 9.02 -4.44
N ILE A 143 -14.38 8.95 -3.23
CA ILE A 143 -12.95 9.10 -2.97
C ILE A 143 -12.48 7.91 -2.12
N ALA A 144 -11.66 7.06 -2.73
CA ALA A 144 -10.90 6.04 -2.05
C ALA A 144 -9.59 6.68 -1.56
N ARG A 145 -9.46 6.87 -0.25
CA ARG A 145 -8.35 7.60 0.37
C ARG A 145 -7.02 6.88 0.14
N GLY A 146 -5.95 7.63 -0.07
CA GLY A 146 -4.61 7.07 -0.06
C GLY A 146 -4.22 6.52 1.32
N GLY A 147 -3.43 5.45 1.35
CA GLY A 147 -2.99 4.77 2.55
C GLY A 147 -2.01 5.58 3.40
N GLY A 148 -1.99 5.31 4.70
CA GLY A 148 -1.13 5.97 5.66
C GLY A 148 0.33 5.52 5.56
N GLY A 149 1.29 6.44 5.64
CA GLY A 149 2.71 6.10 5.72
C GLY A 149 3.11 5.41 7.04
N GLY A 150 4.05 4.47 6.99
CA GLY A 150 4.57 3.78 8.17
C GLY A 150 5.43 4.69 9.08
N GLY A 151 5.50 4.39 10.37
CA GLY A 151 6.29 5.16 11.34
C GLY A 151 7.79 4.90 11.24
N GLY A 152 8.60 5.95 11.45
CA GLY A 152 10.05 5.83 11.63
C GLY A 152 10.42 5.43 13.06
N SER A 153 11.71 5.19 13.29
CA SER A 153 12.26 4.91 14.63
C SER A 153 12.93 6.13 15.26
N ASP A 154 13.40 6.00 16.50
CA ASP A 154 14.21 7.01 17.22
C ASP A 154 13.59 8.42 17.28
N MET A 155 12.27 8.50 17.46
CA MET A 155 11.48 9.74 17.59
C MET A 155 11.27 10.51 16.29
N HIS A 156 11.54 9.87 15.16
CA HIS A 156 11.63 10.59 13.91
C HIS A 156 10.37 10.46 13.02
N GLY A 157 9.21 10.52 13.65
CA GLY A 157 7.91 10.58 12.98
C GLY A 157 7.07 9.33 13.18
N GLY A 158 5.87 9.52 13.71
CA GLY A 158 4.90 8.44 13.87
C GLY A 158 4.24 8.02 12.58
N ALA A 159 3.61 6.85 12.61
CA ALA A 159 2.75 6.40 11.53
C ALA A 159 1.67 7.44 11.19
N MET A 160 1.21 7.45 9.94
CA MET A 160 0.20 8.38 9.45
C MET A 160 -1.15 7.69 9.21
N GLN A 161 -2.23 8.47 9.32
CA GLN A 161 -3.58 8.04 8.95
C GLN A 161 -3.77 8.10 7.42
N GLY A 162 -4.63 7.22 6.91
CA GLY A 162 -5.05 7.19 5.51
C GLY A 162 -6.22 6.23 5.32
N GLY A 163 -6.46 5.81 4.08
CA GLY A 163 -7.48 4.84 3.73
C GLY A 163 -7.37 3.56 4.58
N SER A 164 -6.17 3.02 4.74
CA SER A 164 -5.77 2.22 5.92
C SER A 164 -4.59 2.90 6.60
N GLY A 165 -4.43 2.72 7.91
CA GLY A 165 -3.37 3.38 8.67
C GLY A 165 -2.01 2.68 8.55
N GLY A 166 -0.92 3.45 8.65
CA GLY A 166 0.44 2.90 8.71
C GLY A 166 0.73 2.22 10.05
N GLY A 167 1.69 1.29 10.04
CA GLY A 167 2.19 0.61 11.25
C GLY A 167 3.20 1.48 12.00
N GLY A 168 3.27 1.34 13.33
CA GLY A 168 4.21 2.07 14.17
C GLY A 168 5.68 1.63 14.01
N GLY A 169 6.62 2.55 14.28
CA GLY A 169 8.06 2.27 14.31
C GLY A 169 8.60 2.09 15.74
N ALA A 170 9.77 1.47 15.89
CA ALA A 170 10.36 1.14 17.19
C ALA A 170 11.20 2.29 17.81
N ARG A 171 11.70 2.11 19.05
CA ARG A 171 12.54 3.09 19.79
C ARG A 171 12.01 4.52 19.90
N ASN A 172 10.70 4.69 19.83
CA ASN A 172 10.10 5.98 20.10
C ASN A 172 9.75 6.10 21.60
N ALA A 173 10.41 6.99 22.34
CA ALA A 173 9.99 7.32 23.72
C ALA A 173 8.64 8.08 23.76
N THR A 174 8.17 8.60 22.62
CA THR A 174 6.84 9.19 22.46
C THR A 174 5.88 8.11 22.00
N ALA A 175 4.94 7.75 22.88
CA ALA A 175 4.02 6.64 22.67
C ALA A 175 3.26 6.71 21.32
N SER A 176 2.90 7.91 20.84
CA SER A 176 2.18 8.09 19.57
C SER A 176 2.93 7.65 18.32
N HIS A 177 4.26 7.49 18.38
CA HIS A 177 5.04 7.00 17.24
C HIS A 177 5.21 5.47 17.25
N LEU A 178 5.00 4.85 18.42
CA LEU A 178 4.96 3.39 18.56
C LEU A 178 3.65 2.81 18.04
N TYR A 179 2.56 3.58 18.08
CA TYR A 179 1.25 3.08 17.71
C TYR A 179 0.98 3.22 16.21
N GLY A 180 0.42 2.16 15.64
CA GLY A 180 -0.17 2.22 14.31
C GLY A 180 -1.33 3.20 14.30
N GLN A 181 -1.63 3.73 13.12
CA GLN A 181 -2.75 4.65 12.96
C GLN A 181 -4.01 3.93 12.49
N GLY A 182 -5.16 4.54 12.76
CA GLY A 182 -6.46 4.07 12.25
C GLY A 182 -6.70 4.45 10.79
N SER A 183 -7.74 3.85 10.21
CA SER A 183 -8.31 4.27 8.93
C SER A 183 -9.09 5.58 9.08
N ASN A 184 -9.00 6.45 8.06
CA ASN A 184 -9.87 7.61 7.88
C ASN A 184 -10.67 7.54 6.56
N GLN A 185 -10.86 6.33 6.01
CA GLN A 185 -11.63 6.11 4.78
C GLN A 185 -13.08 6.60 4.98
N PRO A 186 -13.54 7.62 4.23
CA PRO A 186 -14.92 8.09 4.32
C PRO A 186 -15.90 7.02 3.82
N SER A 187 -17.11 7.06 4.39
CA SER A 187 -18.24 6.27 3.94
C SER A 187 -19.04 7.02 2.89
N PHE A 188 -19.59 6.28 1.92
CA PHE A 188 -20.47 6.83 0.89
C PHE A 188 -21.75 6.00 0.84
N THR A 189 -22.90 6.66 0.71
CA THR A 189 -24.21 6.00 0.66
C THR A 189 -24.24 4.94 -0.43
N SER A 190 -24.64 3.72 -0.08
CA SER A 190 -24.71 2.56 -1.00
C SER A 190 -23.37 2.07 -1.53
N TRP A 191 -22.24 2.48 -0.94
CA TRP A 191 -20.92 1.90 -1.21
C TRP A 191 -20.44 1.12 0.02
N THR A 192 -19.92 -0.08 -0.22
CA THR A 192 -19.05 -0.73 0.75
C THR A 192 -17.74 0.05 0.81
N HIS A 193 -17.30 0.42 2.00
CA HIS A 193 -16.02 1.07 2.24
C HIS A 193 -15.20 0.22 3.20
N ARG A 194 -13.89 0.17 3.00
CA ARG A 194 -12.97 -0.62 3.81
C ARG A 194 -11.67 0.11 4.07
N GLY A 195 -11.13 -0.14 5.25
CA GLY A 195 -9.87 0.35 5.74
C GLY A 195 -9.68 -0.11 7.18
N SER A 196 -8.45 -0.43 7.55
CA SER A 196 -8.10 -0.98 8.86
C SER A 196 -6.93 -0.23 9.48
N ALA A 197 -6.70 -0.46 10.77
CA ALA A 197 -5.59 0.15 11.50
C ALA A 197 -4.26 -0.55 11.20
N GLY A 198 -3.15 0.17 11.34
CA GLY A 198 -1.82 -0.45 11.43
C GLY A 198 -1.58 -1.06 12.82
N GLY A 199 -0.60 -1.96 12.90
CA GLY A 199 -0.15 -2.52 14.17
C GLY A 199 0.76 -1.57 14.95
N ASN A 200 1.06 -1.96 16.18
CA ASN A 200 1.91 -1.25 17.13
C ASN A 200 3.30 -1.87 17.25
N SER A 201 4.30 -1.03 17.44
CA SER A 201 5.64 -1.40 17.85
C SER A 201 5.87 -1.04 19.32
N ARG A 202 7.10 -1.20 19.81
CA ARG A 202 7.48 -1.00 21.22
C ARG A 202 8.70 -0.09 21.34
N ASN A 203 8.82 0.54 22.52
CA ASN A 203 10.01 1.31 22.83
C ASN A 203 11.20 0.37 23.09
N GLY A 204 12.36 0.71 22.54
CA GLY A 204 13.55 -0.14 22.50
C GLY A 204 13.75 -0.82 21.14
N ASN A 205 14.86 -1.55 21.04
CA ASN A 205 15.36 -2.18 19.84
C ASN A 205 14.47 -3.36 19.41
N HIS A 206 13.42 -3.07 18.64
CA HIS A 206 12.37 -3.99 18.21
C HIS A 206 12.13 -3.86 16.70
N GLY A 207 11.32 -4.77 16.15
CA GLY A 207 10.80 -4.65 14.79
C GLY A 207 9.76 -3.55 14.66
N GLY A 208 9.50 -3.12 13.43
CA GLY A 208 8.38 -2.25 13.10
C GLY A 208 7.08 -3.04 12.94
N ALA A 209 5.94 -2.39 13.09
CA ALA A 209 4.65 -3.05 12.93
C ALA A 209 4.14 -3.03 11.49
N GLY A 210 3.21 -3.92 11.15
CA GLY A 210 2.58 -3.96 9.83
C GLY A 210 1.57 -2.83 9.61
N GLY A 211 1.44 -2.35 8.38
CA GLY A 211 0.39 -1.43 7.98
C GLY A 211 -0.96 -2.13 7.81
N GLY A 212 -2.06 -1.39 7.99
CA GLY A 212 -3.42 -1.93 7.84
C GLY A 212 -3.78 -2.26 6.39
N GLY A 213 -4.57 -3.31 6.19
CA GLY A 213 -5.16 -3.68 4.89
C GLY A 213 -6.61 -3.21 4.76
N ALA A 214 -7.32 -3.64 3.72
CA ALA A 214 -8.77 -3.46 3.62
C ALA A 214 -9.58 -4.57 4.31
N GLY A 215 -8.96 -5.72 4.58
CA GLY A 215 -9.59 -6.90 5.18
C GLY A 215 -9.28 -7.09 6.66
N ALA A 216 -8.13 -6.61 7.14
CA ALA A 216 -7.73 -6.71 8.54
C ALA A 216 -6.74 -5.63 8.94
N ASP A 217 -6.60 -5.44 10.25
CA ASP A 217 -5.55 -4.63 10.84
C ASP A 217 -4.16 -5.23 10.56
N GLY A 218 -3.14 -4.38 10.55
CA GLY A 218 -1.75 -4.81 10.55
C GLY A 218 -1.39 -5.44 11.89
N SER A 219 -0.45 -6.39 11.88
CA SER A 219 0.01 -7.04 13.10
C SER A 219 1.03 -6.17 13.84
N ASP A 220 1.01 -6.26 15.17
CA ASP A 220 2.05 -5.71 16.03
C ASP A 220 3.41 -6.38 15.74
N GLU A 221 4.50 -5.71 16.15
CA GLU A 221 5.82 -6.37 16.19
C GLU A 221 5.82 -7.56 17.17
N THR A 222 6.69 -8.54 16.92
CA THR A 222 6.84 -9.70 17.82
C THR A 222 8.32 -9.96 18.15
N GLY A 223 8.58 -10.72 19.21
CA GLY A 223 9.93 -11.06 19.64
C GLY A 223 10.41 -10.24 20.84
N SER A 224 11.69 -10.41 21.18
CA SER A 224 12.32 -9.73 22.32
C SER A 224 13.13 -8.53 21.86
N HIS A 225 13.56 -7.72 22.84
CA HIS A 225 14.55 -6.67 22.60
C HIS A 225 15.79 -7.25 21.91
N ASN A 226 16.27 -6.57 20.88
CA ASN A 226 17.35 -7.01 19.98
C ASN A 226 17.07 -8.29 19.17
N ALA A 227 15.82 -8.73 19.10
CA ALA A 227 15.41 -9.90 18.31
C ALA A 227 13.96 -9.77 17.85
N GLY A 228 13.58 -8.57 17.42
CA GLY A 228 12.21 -8.22 17.05
C GLY A 228 11.94 -8.52 15.59
N THR A 229 10.93 -9.33 15.33
CA THR A 229 10.37 -9.57 14.00
C THR A 229 9.31 -8.50 13.70
N GLY A 230 9.39 -7.94 12.51
CA GLY A 230 8.41 -6.97 12.03
C GLY A 230 7.03 -7.60 11.90
N GLY A 231 5.99 -6.80 12.16
CA GLY A 231 4.60 -7.25 12.05
C GLY A 231 4.15 -7.44 10.60
N ASP A 232 3.32 -8.45 10.34
CA ASP A 232 2.70 -8.65 9.03
C ASP A 232 1.72 -7.53 8.69
N GLY A 233 1.69 -7.12 7.43
CA GLY A 233 0.70 -6.20 6.89
C GLY A 233 -0.69 -6.83 6.87
N GLY A 234 -1.71 -6.02 7.13
CA GLY A 234 -3.09 -6.46 7.13
C GLY A 234 -3.52 -6.99 5.76
N VAL A 235 -4.29 -8.07 5.75
CA VAL A 235 -4.77 -8.68 4.50
C VAL A 235 -5.69 -7.72 3.73
N GLY A 236 -5.61 -7.78 2.41
CA GLY A 236 -6.52 -7.08 1.51
C GLY A 236 -7.89 -7.75 1.41
N TYR A 237 -8.63 -7.41 0.36
CA TYR A 237 -9.93 -8.02 0.08
C TYR A 237 -9.96 -8.66 -1.31
N ASP A 238 -10.54 -9.85 -1.39
CA ASP A 238 -10.68 -10.61 -2.63
C ASP A 238 -11.95 -10.21 -3.39
N TYR A 239 -11.79 -9.73 -4.61
CA TYR A 239 -12.88 -9.44 -5.54
C TYR A 239 -12.79 -10.28 -6.83
N SER A 240 -12.07 -11.41 -6.80
CA SER A 240 -11.92 -12.32 -7.93
C SER A 240 -13.26 -12.88 -8.45
N SER A 241 -14.26 -13.03 -7.59
CA SER A 241 -15.62 -13.42 -8.00
C SER A 241 -16.32 -12.37 -8.88
N PHE A 242 -15.87 -11.11 -8.84
CA PHE A 242 -16.39 -10.02 -9.65
C PHE A 242 -15.47 -9.69 -10.84
N PHE A 243 -14.16 -9.61 -10.65
CA PHE A 243 -13.26 -9.13 -11.70
C PHE A 243 -12.34 -10.21 -12.27
N GLY A 244 -12.45 -11.46 -11.80
CA GLY A 244 -11.52 -12.53 -12.10
C GLY A 244 -10.14 -12.29 -11.46
N THR A 245 -9.14 -13.04 -11.91
CA THR A 245 -7.77 -12.98 -11.37
C THR A 245 -6.79 -12.21 -12.26
N LEU A 246 -7.28 -11.59 -13.34
CA LEU A 246 -6.46 -10.81 -14.29
C LEU A 246 -6.11 -9.40 -13.81
N VAL A 247 -6.68 -8.97 -12.69
CA VAL A 247 -6.50 -7.64 -12.07
C VAL A 247 -6.22 -7.82 -10.59
N GLY A 248 -5.57 -6.83 -9.97
CA GLY A 248 -5.11 -6.94 -8.59
C GLY A 248 -3.96 -7.95 -8.43
N ASP A 249 -3.65 -8.32 -7.19
CA ASP A 249 -2.82 -9.49 -6.89
C ASP A 249 -3.69 -10.74 -6.95
N ARG A 250 -3.91 -11.26 -8.17
CA ARG A 250 -4.79 -12.41 -8.43
C ARG A 250 -6.21 -12.20 -7.87
N GLY A 251 -6.76 -11.00 -8.06
CA GLY A 251 -8.09 -10.61 -7.58
C GLY A 251 -8.13 -9.97 -6.19
N TRP A 252 -6.99 -9.95 -5.47
CA TRP A 252 -6.87 -9.26 -4.19
C TRP A 252 -6.44 -7.80 -4.37
N PHE A 253 -6.97 -6.93 -3.51
CA PHE A 253 -6.67 -5.50 -3.50
C PHE A 253 -6.44 -4.99 -2.08
N ALA A 254 -5.70 -3.89 -1.95
CA ALA A 254 -5.49 -3.13 -0.72
C ALA A 254 -4.90 -3.95 0.44
N GLY A 255 -3.80 -4.67 0.20
CA GLY A 255 -3.00 -5.30 1.26
C GLY A 255 -2.02 -4.32 1.92
N GLY A 256 -1.89 -4.35 3.25
CA GLY A 256 -0.94 -3.53 3.99
C GLY A 256 0.51 -3.98 3.79
N GLY A 257 1.48 -3.09 4.00
CA GLY A 257 2.90 -3.43 3.98
C GLY A 257 3.35 -4.05 5.30
N GLY A 258 4.30 -4.99 5.26
CA GLY A 258 4.91 -5.54 6.48
C GLY A 258 5.90 -4.59 7.13
N GLY A 259 6.04 -4.65 8.45
CA GLY A 259 7.03 -3.90 9.21
C GLY A 259 8.43 -4.49 9.04
N GLY A 260 9.45 -3.65 9.12
CA GLY A 260 10.82 -4.12 9.05
C GLY A 260 11.27 -4.82 10.32
N THR A 261 12.31 -5.63 10.18
CA THR A 261 12.82 -6.51 11.23
C THR A 261 14.21 -6.09 11.66
N TYR A 262 14.47 -6.20 12.96
CA TYR A 262 15.77 -5.91 13.56
C TYR A 262 16.18 -7.01 14.55
N ARG A 263 17.43 -7.48 14.41
CA ARG A 263 18.00 -8.52 15.27
C ARG A 263 19.51 -8.31 15.45
N THR A 264 20.01 -8.57 16.66
CA THR A 264 21.45 -8.67 16.97
C THR A 264 21.83 -10.12 17.25
N THR A 265 22.77 -10.66 16.46
CA THR A 265 23.54 -11.90 16.70
C THR A 265 22.80 -13.24 16.91
N ASP A 266 23.15 -14.21 16.06
CA ASP A 266 23.28 -15.67 16.27
C ASP A 266 22.17 -16.44 16.99
N LEU A 267 20.99 -15.86 17.18
CA LEU A 267 19.83 -16.60 17.66
C LEU A 267 19.55 -17.72 16.66
N PRO A 268 19.49 -19.01 17.09
CA PRO A 268 19.19 -20.09 16.18
C PRO A 268 17.87 -19.73 15.52
N ALA A 269 17.92 -19.67 14.19
CA ALA A 269 16.79 -19.28 13.39
C ALA A 269 15.62 -20.24 13.75
N SER A 270 14.69 -19.79 14.59
CA SER A 270 13.34 -20.35 14.66
C SER A 270 12.74 -20.20 13.27
N GLY A 271 12.99 -21.22 12.45
CA GLY A 271 12.78 -21.19 11.01
C GLY A 271 14.13 -21.23 10.28
N THR A 272 14.38 -22.30 9.51
CA THR A 272 15.67 -22.48 8.80
C THR A 272 15.86 -21.50 7.65
N ALA A 273 14.88 -20.64 7.35
CA ALA A 273 14.91 -19.73 6.23
C ALA A 273 14.89 -18.26 6.69
N PRO A 274 15.72 -17.38 6.11
CA PRO A 274 15.65 -15.93 6.34
C PRO A 274 14.30 -15.26 5.99
N THR A 275 13.34 -15.99 5.42
CA THR A 275 11.96 -15.51 5.20
C THR A 275 11.09 -15.59 6.45
N ASP A 276 11.49 -16.37 7.44
CA ASP A 276 10.70 -16.63 8.64
C ASP A 276 10.66 -15.42 9.59
N TYR A 277 11.43 -14.38 9.24
CA TYR A 277 11.58 -13.14 9.98
C TYR A 277 11.27 -11.90 9.15
N LEU A 278 10.61 -12.04 8.01
CA LEU A 278 10.11 -10.87 7.28
C LEU A 278 8.73 -10.55 7.83
N GLY A 279 8.47 -9.28 8.17
CA GLY A 279 7.09 -8.81 8.21
C GLY A 279 6.53 -8.94 6.80
N LEU A 280 5.61 -9.88 6.58
CA LEU A 280 5.08 -10.15 5.26
C LEU A 280 4.10 -9.05 4.85
N GLY A 281 4.13 -8.64 3.59
CA GLY A 281 3.07 -7.81 3.04
C GLY A 281 1.77 -8.58 2.97
N GLY A 282 0.67 -7.90 3.32
CA GLY A 282 -0.68 -8.46 3.21
C GLY A 282 -1.04 -8.81 1.77
N THR A 283 -1.92 -9.81 1.62
CA THR A 283 -2.51 -10.17 0.32
C THR A 283 -3.19 -8.96 -0.31
N GLY A 284 -3.15 -8.83 -1.64
CA GLY A 284 -3.61 -7.60 -2.32
C GLY A 284 -2.49 -6.60 -2.59
N GLY A 285 -1.27 -7.13 -2.76
CA GLY A 285 -0.13 -6.37 -3.24
C GLY A 285 0.65 -5.59 -2.19
N GLY A 286 0.51 -5.91 -0.89
CA GLY A 286 1.39 -5.35 0.14
C GLY A 286 2.84 -5.77 -0.08
N GLY A 287 3.76 -4.85 0.21
CA GLY A 287 5.20 -5.09 0.20
C GLY A 287 5.71 -5.67 1.53
N ASN A 288 6.74 -6.51 1.49
CA ASN A 288 7.33 -7.07 2.71
C ASN A 288 8.27 -6.06 3.37
N GLY A 289 8.28 -6.03 4.69
CA GLY A 289 9.31 -5.33 5.44
C GLY A 289 10.69 -5.90 5.18
N ILE A 290 11.71 -5.07 5.33
CA ILE A 290 13.09 -5.49 5.14
C ILE A 290 13.59 -6.21 6.39
N TYR A 291 14.25 -7.34 6.17
CA TYR A 291 14.97 -8.04 7.21
C TYR A 291 16.39 -7.49 7.31
N SER A 292 16.81 -7.14 8.53
CA SER A 292 18.18 -6.76 8.84
C SER A 292 18.66 -7.51 10.09
N GLU A 293 19.87 -8.06 10.01
CA GLU A 293 20.59 -8.69 11.10
C GLU A 293 21.97 -8.05 11.26
N GLU A 294 22.24 -7.56 12.45
CA GLU A 294 23.53 -6.98 12.81
C GLU A 294 24.52 -8.10 13.19
N HIS A 295 25.71 -8.08 12.58
CA HIS A 295 26.81 -8.96 12.98
C HIS A 295 28.09 -8.17 13.23
N SER A 296 28.93 -8.66 14.15
CA SER A 296 30.26 -8.12 14.45
C SER A 296 31.22 -8.03 13.24
N GLN A 297 30.91 -8.72 12.13
CA GLN A 297 31.73 -8.75 10.90
C GLN A 297 31.00 -8.22 9.65
N GLY A 298 29.82 -7.62 9.80
CA GLY A 298 29.06 -7.02 8.70
C GLY A 298 27.60 -7.46 8.69
N ASN A 299 26.70 -6.52 8.41
CA ASN A 299 25.26 -6.71 8.57
C ASN A 299 24.69 -7.50 7.38
N THR A 300 23.78 -8.43 7.67
CA THR A 300 23.06 -9.19 6.65
C THR A 300 21.68 -8.56 6.48
N PHE A 301 21.36 -8.11 5.28
CA PHE A 301 20.01 -7.62 4.97
C PHE A 301 19.40 -8.36 3.79
N LYS A 302 18.07 -8.46 3.80
CA LYS A 302 17.29 -9.07 2.74
C LYS A 302 16.08 -8.21 2.41
N HIS A 303 16.06 -7.70 1.19
CA HIS A 303 14.90 -7.02 0.63
C HIS A 303 14.25 -7.93 -0.40
N GLN A 304 12.98 -8.28 -0.21
CA GLN A 304 12.19 -9.04 -1.18
C GLN A 304 10.80 -8.44 -1.28
N LYS A 305 10.39 -8.01 -2.48
CA LYS A 305 9.05 -7.45 -2.74
C LYS A 305 8.67 -6.35 -1.75
N MET A 306 9.57 -5.40 -1.49
CA MET A 306 9.36 -4.32 -0.53
C MET A 306 8.34 -3.29 -1.02
N ASP A 307 8.21 -3.10 -2.33
CA ASP A 307 7.23 -2.16 -2.89
C ASP A 307 5.84 -2.80 -2.98
N GLY A 308 4.83 -1.98 -2.72
CA GLY A 308 3.45 -2.31 -3.00
C GLY A 308 3.23 -2.49 -4.50
N MET A 309 2.38 -3.44 -4.87
CA MET A 309 2.07 -3.77 -6.26
C MET A 309 1.25 -2.64 -6.90
N ARG A 310 1.67 -2.18 -8.08
CA ARG A 310 0.92 -1.21 -8.89
C ARG A 310 -0.48 -1.75 -9.19
N GLY A 311 -1.48 -0.87 -9.16
CA GLY A 311 -2.87 -1.21 -9.51
C GLY A 311 -3.60 -2.00 -8.42
N THR A 312 -3.04 -2.12 -7.21
CA THR A 312 -3.70 -2.80 -6.08
C THR A 312 -3.95 -1.89 -4.88
N GLY A 313 -3.33 -0.71 -4.82
CA GLY A 313 -3.32 0.14 -3.63
C GLY A 313 -2.56 -0.46 -2.45
N GLY A 314 -1.68 -1.45 -2.67
CA GLY A 314 -0.95 -2.11 -1.59
C GLY A 314 0.05 -1.18 -0.88
N GLY A 315 0.22 -1.35 0.44
CA GLY A 315 1.20 -0.58 1.22
C GLY A 315 2.64 -1.04 1.00
N GLY A 316 3.61 -0.11 1.14
CA GLY A 316 5.03 -0.43 1.06
C GLY A 316 5.58 -1.03 2.36
N GLY A 317 6.56 -1.92 2.26
CA GLY A 317 7.22 -2.52 3.41
C GLY A 317 8.12 -1.54 4.17
N GLY A 318 8.15 -1.67 5.49
CA GLY A 318 9.02 -0.92 6.38
C GLY A 318 10.50 -1.24 6.17
N SER A 319 11.34 -0.26 6.41
CA SER A 319 12.79 -0.44 6.42
C SER A 319 13.25 -1.28 7.62
N GLY A 320 14.43 -1.88 7.51
CA GLY A 320 15.25 -2.22 8.66
C GLY A 320 16.50 -1.34 8.62
N GLU A 321 16.92 -0.89 9.78
CA GLU A 321 18.06 0.00 10.03
C GLU A 321 19.30 -0.22 9.13
N ASP A 322 19.71 -1.47 8.95
CA ASP A 322 20.95 -1.83 8.27
C ASP A 322 20.79 -2.21 6.80
N ALA A 323 19.61 -1.94 6.22
CA ALA A 323 19.35 -2.17 4.80
C ALA A 323 20.18 -1.25 3.86
N CYS A 324 21.09 -0.44 4.43
CA CYS A 324 22.04 0.36 3.67
C CYS A 324 23.12 -0.55 3.06
N ASP A 325 23.14 -0.56 1.74
CA ASP A 325 24.17 -1.26 1.00
C ASP A 325 25.50 -0.53 1.24
N ARG A 326 26.49 -1.21 1.85
CA ARG A 326 27.89 -0.75 1.97
C ARG A 326 28.56 -0.73 0.57
N ILE A 327 27.89 -0.23 -0.46
CA ILE A 327 28.49 -0.09 -1.79
C ILE A 327 29.52 1.02 -1.70
N ASN A 328 30.77 0.58 -1.68
CA ASN A 328 32.03 1.32 -1.67
C ASN A 328 32.62 1.67 -0.30
N LEU A 329 33.76 1.03 -0.08
CA LEU A 329 34.77 1.15 0.98
C LEU A 329 35.41 2.55 1.11
N GLY A 330 34.62 3.62 0.94
CA GLY A 330 35.11 5.00 0.86
C GLY A 330 34.50 5.92 1.92
N ILE A 331 34.61 5.56 3.21
CA ILE A 331 34.49 6.38 4.45
C ILE A 331 33.28 7.35 4.63
N ASN A 332 32.53 7.76 3.61
CA ASN A 332 31.58 8.88 3.68
C ASN A 332 30.28 8.71 2.88
N THR A 333 30.00 7.56 2.25
CA THR A 333 28.69 7.31 1.62
C THR A 333 27.80 6.53 2.58
N ARG A 334 27.37 7.21 3.66
CA ARG A 334 26.23 6.75 4.48
C ARG A 334 24.95 6.98 3.67
N THR A 335 24.67 6.05 2.75
CA THR A 335 23.49 6.05 1.89
C THR A 335 22.33 5.39 2.60
N GLY A 336 21.15 6.00 2.48
CA GLY A 336 19.96 5.72 3.28
C GLY A 336 19.46 4.28 3.32
N CYS A 337 18.69 4.00 4.38
CA CYS A 337 17.86 2.83 4.54
C CYS A 337 16.87 2.65 3.36
N LYS A 338 16.83 1.43 2.80
CA LYS A 338 15.86 1.07 1.76
C LYS A 338 14.48 0.95 2.41
N VAL A 339 13.43 1.45 1.76
CA VAL A 339 12.04 1.36 2.22
C VAL A 339 11.10 1.18 1.04
N GLY A 340 10.02 0.42 1.22
CA GLY A 340 9.06 0.15 0.16
C GLY A 340 8.16 1.35 -0.16
N SER A 341 7.94 1.64 -1.45
CA SER A 341 6.86 2.55 -1.88
C SER A 341 5.51 1.86 -1.82
N GLY A 342 4.44 2.64 -1.64
CA GLY A 342 3.10 2.13 -1.87
C GLY A 342 2.84 1.84 -3.36
N GLY A 343 1.92 0.91 -3.62
CA GLY A 343 1.36 0.65 -4.94
C GLY A 343 0.35 1.74 -5.33
N SER A 344 0.22 2.02 -6.63
CA SER A 344 -0.82 2.93 -7.12
C SER A 344 -2.21 2.34 -6.87
N GLY A 345 -3.20 3.23 -6.79
CA GLY A 345 -4.61 2.89 -6.79
C GLY A 345 -5.09 2.32 -8.12
N VAL A 346 -6.39 2.02 -8.18
CA VAL A 346 -7.05 1.51 -9.38
C VAL A 346 -8.54 1.85 -9.36
N ILE A 347 -9.14 2.04 -10.54
CA ILE A 347 -10.59 1.98 -10.73
C ILE A 347 -10.91 0.88 -11.75
N ILE A 348 -11.90 0.04 -11.44
CA ILE A 348 -12.40 -0.96 -12.39
C ILE A 348 -13.92 -0.84 -12.48
N ILE A 349 -14.42 -0.69 -13.70
CA ILE A 349 -15.84 -0.66 -14.02
C ILE A 349 -16.15 -1.87 -14.89
N ARG A 350 -17.05 -2.74 -14.43
CA ARG A 350 -17.47 -3.97 -15.14
C ARG A 350 -18.97 -3.94 -15.43
N TYR A 351 -19.38 -4.37 -16.61
CA TYR A 351 -20.79 -4.60 -16.96
C TYR A 351 -20.94 -5.75 -17.96
N ALA A 352 -22.12 -6.36 -18.02
CA ALA A 352 -22.42 -7.45 -18.95
C ALA A 352 -22.42 -6.93 -20.40
N GLN A 353 -21.88 -7.74 -21.33
CA GLN A 353 -21.85 -7.41 -22.75
C GLN A 353 -23.20 -7.64 -23.44
#